data_AF-A0A524EK00-F1
#
_entry.id   AF-A0A524EK00-F1
#
_cell.length_a   1.000
_cell.length_b   1.000
_cell.length_c   1.000
_cell.angle_alpha   90.00
_cell.angle_beta   90.00
_cell.angle_gamma   90.00
#
_symmetry.space_group_name_H-M   'P 1'
#
loop_
_entity.id
_entity.type
_entity.pdbx_description
1 polymer ?
#
loop_
_entity_poly.entity_id
_entity_poly.type
_entity_poly.pdbx_seq_one_letter_code
_entity_poly.pdbx_strand_id
1 'polypeptide(L)'
;MTEHKFIEKNQKELLFFNEAIEYFNRFDKKDFVFSQDSVNLSPNQLRDQMLNELNNLREIIANHPDLKLKNLNNEERKKYSEFMKFYSVCPLCGEINHYHNLKKFFFDENNQNIKEKLVHLMNFKKNKKLKSFQLEFGIPCCKCFKEFFENK
;
A
#
# COMPACT_ATOMS: atom_id res chain seq x y z
N MET A 1 -50.95 -25.95 21.06
CA MET A 1 -49.75 -26.33 20.29
C MET A 1 -49.34 -25.10 19.52
N THR A 2 -48.33 -24.39 20.00
CA THR A 2 -47.97 -23.03 19.58
C THR A 2 -46.84 -23.13 18.57
N GLU A 3 -47.10 -22.76 17.31
CA GLU A 3 -46.13 -22.77 16.22
C GLU A 3 -45.06 -21.69 16.44
N HIS A 4 -43.85 -22.12 16.79
CA HIS A 4 -42.68 -21.24 16.79
C HIS A 4 -42.21 -21.04 15.34
N LYS A 5 -42.53 -19.87 14.77
CA LYS A 5 -41.93 -19.39 13.52
C LYS A 5 -40.43 -19.16 13.73
N PHE A 6 -39.60 -20.02 13.15
CA PHE A 6 -38.17 -19.77 13.00
C PHE A 6 -37.97 -18.58 12.06
N ILE A 7 -37.34 -17.52 12.57
CA ILE A 7 -36.87 -16.40 11.76
C ILE A 7 -35.58 -16.89 11.08
N GLU A 8 -35.66 -17.15 9.78
CA GLU A 8 -34.50 -17.47 8.95
C GLU A 8 -33.56 -16.25 8.95
N LYS A 9 -32.44 -16.40 9.67
CA LYS A 9 -31.34 -15.45 9.68
C LYS A 9 -30.72 -15.50 8.29
N ASN A 10 -30.95 -14.47 7.48
CA ASN A 10 -30.28 -14.27 6.18
C ASN A 10 -28.78 -14.50 6.35
N GLN A 11 -28.32 -15.69 5.94
CA GLN A 11 -26.91 -15.99 5.76
C GLN A 11 -26.46 -15.17 4.56
N LYS A 12 -25.99 -13.94 4.81
CA LYS A 12 -25.18 -13.25 3.81
C LYS A 12 -23.98 -14.14 3.57
N GLU A 13 -23.96 -14.84 2.45
CA GLU A 13 -22.77 -15.54 1.98
C GLU A 13 -21.62 -14.55 2.06
N LEU A 14 -20.61 -14.92 2.86
CA LEU A 14 -19.35 -14.21 2.88
C LEU A 14 -18.76 -14.42 1.49
N LEU A 15 -18.84 -13.40 0.63
CA LEU A 15 -18.08 -13.34 -0.61
C LEU A 15 -16.61 -13.32 -0.22
N PHE A 16 -16.00 -14.50 -0.12
CA PHE A 16 -14.56 -14.62 -0.01
C PHE A 16 -13.98 -14.08 -1.33
N PHE A 17 -13.32 -12.94 -1.26
CA PHE A 17 -12.57 -12.41 -2.38
C PHE A 17 -11.47 -13.43 -2.73
N ASN A 18 -11.46 -13.86 -3.99
CA ASN A 18 -10.48 -14.81 -4.52
C ASN A 18 -9.02 -14.34 -4.40
N GLU A 19 -8.76 -13.10 -3.98
CA GLU A 19 -7.41 -12.57 -3.70
C GLU A 19 -6.67 -13.34 -2.60
N ALA A 20 -7.36 -14.06 -1.70
CA ALA A 20 -6.71 -14.84 -0.65
C ALA A 20 -6.27 -16.25 -1.09
N ILE A 21 -6.83 -16.81 -2.18
CA ILE A 21 -6.52 -18.19 -2.61
C ILE A 21 -5.10 -18.28 -3.18
N GLU A 22 -4.63 -17.22 -3.84
CA GLU A 22 -3.25 -17.16 -4.37
C GLU A 22 -2.19 -17.23 -3.27
N TYR A 23 -2.51 -16.84 -2.03
CA TYR A 23 -1.60 -16.92 -0.90
C TYR A 23 -1.54 -18.33 -0.29
N PHE A 24 -2.65 -19.07 -0.28
CA PHE A 24 -2.68 -20.44 0.25
C PHE A 24 -1.88 -21.40 -0.63
N ASN A 25 -1.99 -21.27 -1.96
CA ASN A 25 -1.25 -22.12 -2.91
C ASN A 25 0.27 -21.90 -2.89
N ARG A 26 0.77 -20.87 -2.18
CA ARG A 26 2.21 -20.59 -2.06
C ARG A 26 2.91 -21.40 -0.96
N PHE A 27 2.14 -22.05 -0.07
CA PHE A 27 2.70 -22.77 1.08
C PHE A 27 2.59 -24.30 1.02
N ASP A 28 1.87 -24.86 0.04
CA ASP A 28 1.59 -26.31 0.03
C ASP A 28 2.73 -27.19 -0.53
N LYS A 29 3.82 -26.63 -1.06
CA LYS A 29 4.97 -27.43 -1.52
C LYS A 29 6.30 -26.74 -1.27
N LYS A 30 6.67 -26.61 0.00
CA LYS A 30 8.08 -26.76 0.36
C LYS A 30 8.15 -27.92 1.33
N ASP A 31 8.68 -29.02 0.83
CA ASP A 31 9.13 -30.14 1.66
C ASP A 31 9.94 -29.55 2.82
N PHE A 32 9.37 -29.65 4.01
CA PHE A 32 9.99 -29.26 5.25
C PHE A 32 11.10 -30.29 5.50
N VAL A 33 12.25 -30.09 4.86
CA VAL A 33 13.47 -30.82 5.19
C VAL A 33 13.89 -30.31 6.57
N PHE A 34 13.43 -31.00 7.62
CA PHE A 34 14.02 -30.88 8.95
C PHE A 34 15.45 -31.43 8.84
N SER A 35 16.40 -30.57 8.46
CA SER A 35 17.81 -30.84 8.66
C SER A 35 18.02 -30.98 10.17
N GLN A 36 18.34 -32.20 10.58
CA GLN A 36 18.49 -32.65 11.96
C GLN A 36 19.80 -32.14 12.60
N ASP A 37 20.24 -30.94 12.24
CA ASP A 37 21.36 -30.28 12.88
C ASP A 37 20.81 -29.42 14.02
N SER A 38 20.56 -30.05 15.16
CA SER A 38 20.29 -29.36 16.41
C SER A 38 21.56 -28.63 16.84
N VAL A 39 21.80 -27.46 16.24
CA VAL A 39 22.78 -26.50 16.73
C VAL A 39 22.35 -26.16 18.16
N ASN A 40 23.22 -26.46 19.14
CA ASN A 40 23.09 -25.99 20.51
C ASN A 40 23.11 -24.45 20.50
N LEU A 41 21.98 -23.84 20.20
CA LEU A 41 21.76 -22.41 20.32
C LEU A 41 21.90 -22.08 21.80
N SER A 42 22.89 -21.27 22.15
CA SER A 42 22.97 -20.78 23.52
C SER A 42 21.66 -20.03 23.82
N PRO A 43 21.11 -20.11 25.05
CA PRO A 43 19.85 -19.44 25.40
C PRO A 43 19.83 -17.94 25.05
N ASN A 44 20.99 -17.30 25.01
CA ASN A 44 21.15 -15.90 24.63
C ASN A 44 20.96 -15.67 23.12
N GLN A 45 21.35 -16.61 22.26
CA GLN A 45 21.19 -16.46 20.80
C GLN A 45 19.72 -16.46 20.39
N LEU A 46 18.88 -17.33 20.98
CA LEU A 46 17.45 -17.32 20.71
C LEU A 46 16.80 -16.03 21.21
N ARG A 47 17.17 -15.58 22.41
CA ARG A 47 16.69 -14.32 22.97
C ARG A 47 17.05 -13.13 22.07
N ASP A 48 18.28 -13.06 21.59
CA ASP A 48 18.76 -11.96 20.75
C ASP A 48 18.07 -11.98 19.38
N GLN A 49 17.85 -13.16 18.78
CA GLN A 49 17.06 -13.31 17.56
C GLN A 49 15.63 -12.80 17.75
N MET A 50 14.96 -13.21 18.84
CA MET A 50 13.61 -12.73 19.14
C MET A 50 13.56 -11.22 19.35
N LEU A 51 14.54 -10.64 20.05
CA LEU A 51 14.62 -9.19 20.24
C LEU A 51 14.82 -8.45 18.92
N ASN A 52 15.64 -9.00 18.03
CA ASN A 52 15.85 -8.44 16.70
C ASN A 52 14.56 -8.49 15.86
N GLU A 53 13.84 -9.60 15.87
CA GLU A 53 12.54 -9.70 15.19
C GLU A 53 11.49 -8.74 15.77
N LEU A 54 11.47 -8.55 17.10
CA LEU A 54 10.60 -7.55 17.72
C LEU A 54 10.94 -6.12 17.28
N ASN A 55 12.23 -5.80 17.11
CA ASN A 55 12.65 -4.50 16.58
C ASN A 55 12.24 -4.35 15.12
N ASN A 56 12.42 -5.37 14.28
CA ASN A 56 11.98 -5.37 12.90
C ASN A 56 10.46 -5.13 12.79
N LEU A 57 9.67 -5.82 13.61
CA LEU A 57 8.22 -5.63 13.67
C LEU A 57 7.85 -4.20 14.08
N ARG A 58 8.53 -3.65 15.09
CA ARG A 58 8.32 -2.26 15.52
C ARG A 58 8.57 -1.28 14.37
N GLU A 59 9.64 -1.46 13.61
CA GLU A 59 9.94 -0.62 12.45
C GLU A 59 8.90 -0.74 11.34
N ILE A 60 8.45 -1.96 11.02
CA ILE A 60 7.41 -2.20 10.03
C ILE A 60 6.11 -1.50 10.42
N ILE A 61 5.72 -1.61 11.69
CA ILE A 61 4.50 -0.98 12.22
C ILE A 61 4.65 0.54 12.20
N ALA A 62 5.76 1.09 12.69
CA ALA A 62 6.00 2.54 12.71
C ALA A 62 5.98 3.15 11.29
N ASN A 63 6.47 2.42 10.30
CA ASN A 63 6.50 2.85 8.91
C ASN A 63 5.21 2.54 8.12
N HIS A 64 4.18 2.02 8.78
CA HIS A 64 2.94 1.68 8.10
C HIS A 64 2.18 2.95 7.65
N PRO A 65 1.82 3.08 6.35
CA PRO A 65 1.24 4.30 5.79
C PRO A 65 -0.14 4.64 6.39
N ASP A 66 -0.88 3.65 6.90
CA ASP A 66 -2.19 3.90 7.52
C ASP A 66 -2.06 4.59 8.88
N LEU A 67 -1.00 4.29 9.64
CA LEU A 67 -0.75 4.92 10.93
C LEU A 67 -0.25 6.36 10.71
N LYS A 68 0.63 6.57 9.72
CA LYS A 68 1.06 7.92 9.31
C LYS A 68 -0.13 8.79 8.88
N LEU A 69 -1.10 8.22 8.14
CA LEU A 69 -2.31 8.95 7.72
C LEU A 69 -3.18 9.43 8.89
N LYS A 70 -3.32 8.61 9.96
CA LYS A 70 -4.08 8.99 11.15
C LYS A 70 -3.43 10.13 11.92
N ASN A 71 -2.09 10.17 11.91
CA ASN A 71 -1.29 11.17 12.64
C ASN A 71 -1.08 12.48 11.87
N LEU A 72 -1.55 12.60 10.62
CA LEU A 72 -1.45 13.84 9.85
C LEU A 72 -2.20 15.01 10.50
N ASN A 73 -1.59 16.20 10.45
CA ASN A 73 -2.28 17.43 10.81
C ASN A 73 -3.35 17.81 9.77
N ASN A 74 -4.19 18.80 10.08
CA ASN A 74 -5.30 19.21 9.20
C ASN A 74 -4.83 19.74 7.84
N GLU A 75 -3.68 20.41 7.76
CA GLU A 75 -3.13 20.96 6.52
C GLU A 75 -2.54 19.87 5.63
N GLU A 76 -1.76 18.96 6.22
CA GLU A 76 -1.19 17.80 5.57
C GLU A 76 -2.27 16.85 5.06
N ARG A 77 -3.36 16.67 5.83
CA ARG A 77 -4.51 15.88 5.40
C ARG A 77 -5.19 16.49 4.17
N LYS A 78 -5.27 17.82 4.08
CA LYS A 78 -5.74 18.51 2.87
C LYS A 78 -4.79 18.28 1.69
N LYS A 79 -3.47 18.49 1.88
CA LYS A 79 -2.45 18.24 0.85
C LYS A 79 -2.51 16.79 0.35
N TYR A 80 -2.65 15.83 1.25
CA TYR A 80 -2.84 14.42 0.94
C TYR A 80 -4.11 14.18 0.11
N SER A 81 -5.24 14.71 0.54
CA SER A 81 -6.51 14.54 -0.18
C SER A 81 -6.44 15.12 -1.59
N GLU A 82 -5.83 16.29 -1.74
CA GLU A 82 -5.63 16.92 -3.05
C GLU A 82 -4.67 16.11 -3.93
N PHE A 83 -3.55 15.65 -3.36
CA PHE A 83 -2.58 14.81 -4.05
C PHE A 83 -3.24 13.54 -4.59
N MET A 84 -4.02 12.85 -3.75
CA MET A 84 -4.73 11.63 -4.15
C MET A 84 -5.73 11.88 -5.26
N LYS A 85 -6.47 12.99 -5.21
CA LYS A 85 -7.44 13.34 -6.25
C LYS A 85 -6.76 13.76 -7.56
N PHE A 86 -5.63 14.44 -7.49
CA PHE A 86 -4.94 14.95 -8.67
C PHE A 86 -4.22 13.84 -9.44
N TYR A 87 -3.60 12.90 -8.72
CA TYR A 87 -2.83 11.80 -9.31
C TYR A 87 -3.58 10.47 -9.39
N SER A 88 -4.91 10.48 -9.18
CA SER A 88 -5.73 9.27 -9.25
C SER A 88 -5.84 8.67 -10.64
N VAL A 89 -5.55 9.44 -11.69
CA VAL A 89 -5.68 9.01 -13.09
C VAL A 89 -4.31 9.07 -13.77
N CYS A 90 -3.98 8.03 -14.53
CA CYS A 90 -2.76 7.95 -15.30
C CYS A 90 -2.80 8.94 -16.48
N PRO A 91 -1.78 9.78 -16.68
CA PRO A 91 -1.73 10.70 -17.81
C PRO A 91 -1.45 10.00 -19.15
N LEU A 92 -0.96 8.75 -19.15
CA LEU A 92 -0.57 8.04 -20.37
C LEU A 92 -1.71 7.21 -20.95
N CYS A 93 -2.49 6.53 -20.10
CA CYS A 93 -3.56 5.64 -20.54
C CYS A 93 -4.95 6.01 -20.02
N GLY A 94 -5.08 7.00 -19.13
CA GLY A 94 -6.36 7.41 -18.56
C GLY A 94 -6.94 6.47 -17.50
N GLU A 95 -6.26 5.35 -17.19
CA GLU A 95 -6.71 4.40 -16.17
C GLU A 95 -6.50 4.92 -14.75
N ILE A 96 -7.29 4.40 -13.80
CA ILE A 96 -7.17 4.76 -12.38
C ILE A 96 -5.90 4.15 -11.78
N ASN A 97 -5.11 4.99 -11.13
CA ASN A 97 -3.94 4.58 -10.37
C ASN A 97 -4.33 3.84 -9.09
N HIS A 98 -3.56 2.80 -8.76
CA HIS A 98 -3.75 2.06 -7.51
C HIS A 98 -3.53 2.98 -6.31
N TYR A 99 -4.57 3.16 -5.50
CA TYR A 99 -4.54 4.01 -4.31
C TYR A 99 -3.42 3.62 -3.34
N HIS A 100 -3.20 2.31 -3.13
CA HIS A 100 -2.15 1.81 -2.25
C HIS A 100 -0.76 2.32 -2.67
N ASN A 101 -0.45 2.31 -3.98
CA ASN A 101 0.84 2.74 -4.49
C ASN A 101 1.04 4.25 -4.31
N LEU A 102 0.02 5.05 -4.64
CA LEU A 102 0.04 6.50 -4.42
C LEU A 102 0.22 6.83 -2.93
N LYS A 103 -0.51 6.12 -2.06
CA LYS A 103 -0.43 6.30 -0.61
C LYS A 103 0.97 5.96 -0.09
N LYS A 104 1.50 4.81 -0.48
CA LYS A 104 2.86 4.39 -0.12
C LYS A 104 3.87 5.44 -0.57
N PHE A 105 3.77 5.90 -1.82
CA PHE A 105 4.63 6.94 -2.37
C PHE A 105 4.56 8.26 -1.59
N PHE A 106 3.36 8.71 -1.20
CA PHE A 106 3.18 9.95 -0.44
C PHE A 106 3.87 9.90 0.93
N PHE A 107 3.81 8.74 1.60
CA PHE A 107 4.41 8.54 2.94
C PHE A 107 5.86 8.03 2.90
N ASP A 108 6.41 7.81 1.71
CA ASP A 108 7.80 7.44 1.54
C ASP A 108 8.70 8.65 1.77
N GLU A 109 9.63 8.50 2.72
CA GLU A 109 10.59 9.53 3.11
C GLU A 109 11.79 9.56 2.15
N ASN A 110 12.12 8.42 1.52
CA ASN A 110 13.23 8.33 0.57
C ASN A 110 12.97 9.16 -0.69
N ASN A 111 11.71 9.38 -1.03
CA ASN A 111 11.27 10.07 -2.24
C ASN A 111 10.74 11.49 -1.98
N GLN A 112 11.12 12.10 -0.84
CA GLN A 112 10.66 13.43 -0.43
C GLN A 112 10.86 14.50 -1.51
N ASN A 113 12.04 14.55 -2.14
CA ASN A 113 12.34 15.50 -3.22
C ASN A 113 11.40 15.38 -4.43
N ILE A 114 11.03 14.15 -4.81
CA ILE A 114 10.12 13.91 -5.95
C ILE A 114 8.70 14.32 -5.54
N LYS A 115 8.28 13.97 -4.34
CA LYS A 115 6.98 14.34 -3.77
C LYS A 115 6.80 15.86 -3.74
N GLU A 116 7.80 16.61 -3.29
CA GLU A 116 7.73 18.08 -3.25
C GLU A 116 7.59 18.70 -4.64
N LYS A 117 8.33 18.18 -5.63
CA LYS A 117 8.19 18.59 -7.04
C LYS A 117 6.80 18.30 -7.57
N LEU A 118 6.23 17.14 -7.28
CA LEU A 118 4.87 16.78 -7.69
C LEU A 118 3.83 17.70 -7.03
N VAL A 119 3.94 17.96 -5.73
CA VAL A 119 3.05 18.93 -5.05
C VAL A 119 3.18 20.32 -5.66
N HIS A 120 4.39 20.75 -6.02
CA HIS A 120 4.59 22.02 -6.72
C HIS A 120 3.91 22.03 -8.09
N LEU A 121 4.04 20.97 -8.88
CA LEU A 121 3.37 20.84 -10.19
C LEU A 121 1.84 20.83 -10.07
N MET A 122 1.30 20.14 -9.08
CA MET A 122 -0.13 20.16 -8.76
C MET A 122 -0.61 21.59 -8.48
N ASN A 123 0.13 22.35 -7.67
CA ASN A 123 -0.21 23.74 -7.36
C ASN A 123 -0.01 24.67 -8.57
N PHE A 124 0.99 24.39 -9.41
CA PHE A 124 1.26 25.13 -10.64
C PHE A 124 0.09 25.02 -11.62
N LYS A 125 -0.48 23.82 -11.80
CA LYS A 125 -1.65 23.60 -12.68
C LYS A 125 -2.93 24.30 -12.18
N LYS A 126 -3.06 24.54 -10.87
CA LYS A 126 -4.19 25.28 -10.30
C LYS A 126 -4.16 26.78 -10.65
N ASN A 127 -3.00 27.34 -10.98
CA ASN A 127 -2.88 28.76 -11.33
C ASN A 127 -3.53 29.05 -12.69
N LYS A 128 -4.63 29.83 -12.66
CA LYS A 128 -5.45 30.16 -13.85
C LYS A 128 -4.67 30.81 -15.01
N LYS A 129 -3.58 31.54 -14.72
CA LYS A 129 -2.76 32.22 -15.72
C LYS A 129 -1.98 31.28 -16.65
N LEU A 130 -1.76 30.03 -16.24
CA LEU A 130 -0.94 29.04 -16.95
C LEU A 130 -1.78 27.93 -17.60
N LYS A 131 -3.12 28.00 -17.50
CA LYS A 131 -4.03 27.07 -18.20
C LYS A 131 -3.91 27.10 -19.72
N SER A 132 -3.28 28.16 -20.28
CA SER A 132 -3.01 28.28 -21.70
C SER A 132 -1.96 27.28 -22.19
N PHE A 133 -1.08 26.79 -21.31
CA PHE A 133 -0.12 25.75 -21.64
C PHE A 133 -0.79 24.40 -21.40
N GLN A 134 -1.04 23.63 -22.46
CA GLN A 134 -1.57 22.26 -22.45
C GLN A 134 -0.52 21.26 -21.92
N LEU A 135 0.02 21.51 -20.72
CA LEU A 135 0.97 20.62 -20.07
C LEU A 135 0.23 19.63 -19.18
N GLU A 136 0.36 18.34 -19.51
CA GLU A 136 -0.17 17.24 -18.73
C GLU A 136 0.91 16.66 -17.82
N PHE A 137 0.76 16.89 -16.52
CA PHE A 137 1.58 16.29 -15.48
C PHE A 137 0.78 15.23 -14.74
N GLY A 138 1.39 14.09 -14.45
CA GLY A 138 0.74 13.01 -13.72
C GLY A 138 1.74 11.94 -13.28
N ILE A 139 1.22 10.94 -12.56
CA ILE A 139 1.99 9.76 -12.15
C ILE A 139 1.53 8.60 -13.03
N PRO A 140 2.43 7.90 -13.73
CA PRO A 140 2.06 6.76 -14.57
C PRO A 140 1.52 5.60 -13.72
N CYS A 141 0.54 4.87 -14.25
CA CYS A 141 0.07 3.64 -13.60
C CYS A 141 1.12 2.54 -13.67
N CYS A 142 0.92 1.50 -12.87
CA CYS A 142 1.88 0.39 -12.80
C CYS A 142 2.17 -0.24 -14.17
N LYS A 143 1.17 -0.38 -15.05
CA LYS A 143 1.35 -0.94 -16.40
C LYS A 143 2.25 -0.04 -17.25
N CYS A 144 1.91 1.24 -17.36
CA CYS A 144 2.71 2.19 -18.13
C CYS A 144 4.11 2.36 -17.53
N PHE A 145 4.25 2.37 -16.21
CA PHE A 145 5.56 2.43 -15.58
C PHE A 145 6.45 1.25 -16.02
N LYS A 146 5.92 0.02 -16.01
CA LYS A 146 6.64 -1.16 -16.48
C LYS A 146 7.00 -1.07 -17.96
N GLU A 147 6.04 -0.71 -18.81
CA GLU A 147 6.24 -0.63 -20.25
C GLU A 147 7.33 0.38 -20.64
N PHE A 148 7.37 1.55 -19.99
CA PHE A 148 8.28 2.63 -20.35
C PHE A 148 9.63 2.59 -19.63
N PHE A 149 9.71 1.98 -18.44
CA PHE A 149 10.89 2.05 -17.58
C PHE A 149 11.53 0.70 -17.23
N GLU A 150 10.79 -0.42 -17.26
CA GLU A 150 11.35 -1.75 -16.95
C GLU A 150 11.71 -2.56 -18.21
N ASN A 151 11.09 -2.27 -19.37
CA ASN A 151 11.38 -2.94 -20.65
C ASN A 151 12.54 -2.28 -21.44
N LYS A 152 13.53 -1.69 -20.77
CA LYS A 152 14.73 -1.12 -21.39
C LYS A 152 16.00 -1.85 -20.99
#